data_AF-A0A7X6D1W4-F1
#
_entry.id   AF-A0A7X6D1W4-F1
#
_cell.length_a   1.000
_cell.length_b   1.000
_cell.length_c   1.000
_cell.angle_alpha   90.00
_cell.angle_beta   90.00
_cell.angle_gamma   90.00
#
_symmetry.space_group_name_H-M   'P 1'
#
loop_
_entity.id
_entity.type
_entity.pdbx_description
1 polymer ?
#
loop_
_entity_poly.entity_id
_entity_poly.type
_entity_poly.pdbx_seq_one_letter_code
_entity_poly.pdbx_strand_id
1 'polypeptide(L)'
;MTFRRIRVRRALGTAAVLSALLAPAAAAVQPSPAATARTVQEPAPEPAWEGEGLTLDSEENAAVDAYLDRAAEAERRISPQLLRVAELTAAELVGFDNRLKTEGSLKRKVATWLDESPEKSVDDVLGEINDSVRYTLQWEDEGYTEGVADAADLLSAWRNAPVRWSNTWGSTGRYQAVNSTWREPAAGHPYEVQFHTPASRAAATLTHPLYEEERLPSTSPERAAELREQQALIFGAVPVPEGAERLAAPGVSSPATRPVPMPVG
;
A
#
# COMPACT_ATOMS: atom_id res chain seq x y z
N MET A 1 12.87 -39.70 36.99
CA MET A 1 12.04 -40.82 36.50
C MET A 1 12.17 -40.91 35.00
N THR A 2 12.65 -42.06 34.54
CA THR A 2 13.06 -42.41 33.18
C THR A 2 11.86 -42.51 32.25
N PHE A 3 11.90 -41.91 31.06
CA PHE A 3 11.00 -42.30 29.97
C PHE A 3 11.76 -42.84 28.76
N ARG A 4 11.25 -43.99 28.34
CA ARG A 4 11.87 -45.02 27.49
C ARG A 4 11.87 -44.62 26.02
N ARG A 5 12.92 -45.06 25.33
CA ARG A 5 12.99 -45.27 23.89
C ARG A 5 11.90 -46.24 23.43
N ILE A 6 11.24 -45.94 22.31
CA ILE A 6 10.56 -46.95 21.48
C ILE A 6 11.24 -46.95 20.10
N ARG A 7 11.81 -48.10 19.77
CA ARG A 7 12.22 -48.50 18.42
C ARG A 7 11.08 -49.31 17.83
N VAL A 8 10.81 -49.15 16.54
CA VAL A 8 10.15 -50.19 15.73
C VAL A 8 11.08 -50.57 14.58
N ARG A 9 11.27 -51.87 14.39
CA ARG A 9 12.14 -52.51 13.40
C ARG A 9 11.30 -53.17 12.30
N ARG A 10 11.83 -53.06 11.08
CA ARG A 10 11.93 -54.05 9.98
C ARG A 10 10.67 -54.66 9.35
N ALA A 11 10.67 -54.67 8.01
CA ALA A 11 10.67 -55.92 7.24
C ALA A 11 11.44 -55.74 5.91
N LEU A 12 12.27 -56.75 5.58
CA LEU A 12 12.95 -56.93 4.30
C LEU A 12 12.01 -57.63 3.29
N GLY A 13 12.27 -57.42 2.00
CA GLY A 13 11.76 -58.27 0.92
C GLY A 13 12.67 -58.18 -0.31
N THR A 14 13.46 -59.21 -0.53
CA THR A 14 14.44 -59.44 -1.60
C THR A 14 13.80 -59.94 -2.90
N ALA A 15 14.33 -59.54 -4.07
CA ALA A 15 14.46 -60.43 -5.24
C ALA A 15 15.45 -59.85 -6.26
N ALA A 16 16.39 -60.69 -6.70
CA ALA A 16 17.41 -60.44 -7.70
C ALA A 16 17.33 -61.53 -8.78
N VAL A 17 17.48 -61.20 -10.08
CA VAL A 17 18.01 -62.06 -11.17
C VAL A 17 18.43 -61.08 -12.31
N LEU A 18 19.69 -60.86 -12.72
CA LEU A 18 20.77 -61.65 -13.36
C LEU A 18 20.62 -61.89 -14.88
N SER A 19 21.65 -61.44 -15.63
CA SER A 19 22.24 -61.98 -16.89
C SER A 19 22.35 -60.92 -18.01
N ALA A 20 23.53 -60.45 -18.44
CA ALA A 20 24.62 -61.10 -19.21
C ALA A 20 24.63 -60.44 -20.64
N LEU A 21 25.71 -60.04 -21.33
CA LEU A 21 27.03 -60.63 -21.58
C LEU A 21 27.96 -59.64 -22.36
N LEU A 22 29.27 -59.96 -22.34
CA LEU A 22 30.36 -59.71 -23.33
C LEU A 22 31.20 -58.40 -23.29
N ALA A 23 32.51 -58.60 -23.06
CA ALA A 23 33.65 -57.70 -23.30
C ALA A 23 34.34 -58.07 -24.64
N PRO A 24 35.55 -57.59 -25.01
CA PRO A 24 36.25 -56.30 -24.80
C PRO A 24 36.70 -55.64 -26.14
N ALA A 25 37.23 -54.41 -26.13
CA ALA A 25 38.43 -53.98 -26.88
C ALA A 25 38.60 -52.45 -26.90
N ALA A 26 39.82 -52.02 -26.62
CA ALA A 26 40.26 -50.64 -26.61
C ALA A 26 40.62 -50.13 -28.03
N ALA A 27 40.75 -48.80 -28.08
CA ALA A 27 41.52 -47.97 -29.01
C ALA A 27 40.75 -47.34 -30.18
N ALA A 28 40.31 -46.10 -29.94
CA ALA A 28 40.44 -45.02 -30.92
C ALA A 28 40.62 -43.70 -30.14
N VAL A 29 41.79 -43.07 -30.34
CA VAL A 29 42.07 -41.70 -29.90
C VAL A 29 41.06 -40.78 -30.59
N GLN A 30 40.27 -40.07 -29.80
CA GLN A 30 39.33 -39.03 -30.24
C GLN A 30 39.76 -37.70 -29.60
N PRO A 31 39.63 -36.58 -30.33
CA PRO A 31 40.20 -35.30 -29.94
C PRO A 31 39.51 -34.75 -28.68
N SER A 32 40.28 -33.98 -27.89
CA SER A 32 39.81 -33.32 -26.68
C SER A 32 38.48 -32.60 -26.91
N PRO A 33 37.42 -32.86 -26.10
CA PRO A 33 36.29 -31.97 -26.08
C PRO A 33 36.74 -30.66 -25.45
N ALA A 34 36.52 -29.57 -26.19
CA ALA A 34 36.62 -28.21 -25.69
C ALA A 34 35.97 -28.13 -24.30
N ALA A 35 36.67 -27.48 -23.37
CA ALA A 35 36.14 -27.18 -22.06
C ALA A 35 34.76 -26.52 -22.23
N THR A 36 33.72 -27.30 -21.95
CA THR A 36 32.38 -26.77 -21.79
C THR A 36 32.49 -25.93 -20.55
N ALA A 37 32.53 -24.61 -20.73
CA ALA A 37 32.31 -23.68 -19.64
C ALA A 37 30.97 -24.11 -19.02
N ARG A 38 31.05 -24.78 -17.88
CA ARG A 38 29.91 -24.87 -16.99
C ARG A 38 29.59 -23.43 -16.67
N THR A 39 28.54 -22.89 -17.28
CA THR A 39 27.84 -21.75 -16.71
C THR A 39 27.47 -22.21 -15.31
N VAL A 40 28.26 -21.79 -14.33
CA VAL A 40 27.82 -21.81 -12.95
C VAL A 40 26.62 -20.88 -13.00
N GLN A 41 25.43 -21.47 -13.03
CA GLN A 41 24.22 -20.74 -12.75
C GLN A 41 24.45 -20.22 -11.34
N GLU A 42 24.75 -18.92 -11.23
CA GLU A 42 24.82 -18.28 -9.93
C GLU A 42 23.53 -18.64 -9.20
N PRO A 43 23.61 -19.04 -7.91
CA PRO A 43 22.41 -19.25 -7.13
C PRO A 43 21.56 -17.98 -7.30
N ALA A 44 20.26 -18.16 -7.58
CA ALA A 44 19.35 -17.04 -7.66
C ALA A 44 19.60 -16.15 -6.44
N PRO A 45 19.74 -14.83 -6.61
CA PRO A 45 20.06 -13.95 -5.50
C PRO A 45 19.03 -14.19 -4.40
N GLU A 46 19.52 -14.52 -3.20
CA GLU A 46 18.67 -14.72 -2.03
C GLU A 46 17.82 -13.44 -1.85
N PRO A 47 16.52 -13.57 -1.58
CA PRO A 47 15.65 -12.41 -1.43
C PRO A 47 16.14 -11.55 -0.26
N ALA A 48 16.20 -10.24 -0.47
CA ALA A 48 16.61 -9.31 0.57
C ALA A 48 15.49 -9.06 1.59
N TRP A 49 14.24 -9.37 1.21
CA TRP A 49 13.08 -9.37 2.10
C TRP A 49 12.13 -10.51 1.74
N GLU A 50 11.58 -11.16 2.79
CA GLU A 50 10.52 -12.16 2.67
C GLU A 50 9.41 -11.88 3.69
N GLY A 51 8.15 -12.01 3.27
CA GLY A 51 7.00 -11.85 4.16
C GLY A 51 5.70 -12.32 3.52
N GLU A 52 4.88 -13.07 4.27
CA GLU A 52 3.55 -13.55 3.82
C GLU A 52 3.59 -14.35 2.50
N GLY A 53 4.71 -15.01 2.18
CA GLY A 53 4.90 -15.77 0.93
C GLY A 53 5.31 -14.91 -0.27
N LEU A 54 5.55 -13.61 -0.06
CA LEU A 54 6.06 -12.67 -1.05
C LEU A 54 7.53 -12.38 -0.77
N THR A 55 8.26 -12.01 -1.82
CA THR A 55 9.69 -11.69 -1.75
C THR A 55 10.00 -10.40 -2.50
N LEU A 56 11.04 -9.70 -2.05
CA LEU A 56 11.72 -8.66 -2.83
C LEU A 56 13.18 -9.05 -2.99
N ASP A 57 13.72 -8.89 -4.19
CA ASP A 57 15.16 -9.02 -4.40
C ASP A 57 15.93 -7.84 -3.78
N SER A 58 17.26 -7.87 -3.89
CA SER A 58 18.10 -6.83 -3.28
C SER A 58 17.94 -5.44 -3.91
N GLU A 59 17.65 -5.34 -5.20
CA GLU A 59 17.46 -4.07 -5.89
C GLU A 59 16.10 -3.48 -5.53
N GLU A 60 15.05 -4.30 -5.60
CA GLU A 60 13.69 -3.93 -5.24
C GLU A 60 13.62 -3.49 -3.77
N ASN A 61 14.19 -4.28 -2.85
CA ASN A 61 14.20 -3.93 -1.43
C ASN A 61 14.93 -2.60 -1.18
N ALA A 62 16.08 -2.38 -1.82
CA ALA A 62 16.83 -1.13 -1.69
C ALA A 62 16.05 0.09 -2.25
N ALA A 63 15.31 -0.10 -3.35
CA ALA A 63 14.45 0.94 -3.90
C ALA A 63 13.31 1.32 -2.93
N VAL A 64 12.69 0.32 -2.27
CA VAL A 64 11.67 0.54 -1.24
C VAL A 64 12.25 1.26 -0.02
N ASP A 65 13.43 0.86 0.46
CA ASP A 65 14.11 1.50 1.59
C ASP A 65 14.43 2.98 1.26
N ALA A 66 14.98 3.25 0.08
CA ALA A 66 15.24 4.60 -0.39
C ALA A 66 13.95 5.44 -0.54
N TYR A 67 12.83 4.81 -0.91
CA TYR A 67 11.53 5.48 -0.98
C TYR A 67 11.00 5.83 0.42
N LEU A 68 11.18 4.97 1.41
CA LEU A 68 10.80 5.25 2.81
C LEU A 68 11.56 6.44 3.38
N ASP A 69 12.87 6.54 3.09
CA ASP A 69 13.68 7.67 3.51
C ASP A 69 13.16 8.99 2.92
N ARG A 70 12.83 8.99 1.62
CA ARG A 70 12.21 10.16 0.94
C ARG A 70 10.84 10.50 1.53
N ALA A 71 10.02 9.50 1.85
CA ALA A 71 8.73 9.70 2.49
C ALA A 71 8.88 10.33 3.88
N ALA A 72 9.85 9.88 4.68
CA ALA A 72 10.15 10.46 5.99
C ALA A 72 10.69 11.89 5.88
N GLU A 73 11.51 12.19 4.88
CA GLU A 73 11.97 13.56 4.59
C GLU A 73 10.84 14.50 4.15
N ALA A 74 9.92 14.00 3.33
CA ALA A 74 8.73 14.74 2.92
C ALA A 74 7.81 15.00 4.11
N GLU A 75 7.53 13.97 4.93
CA GLU A 75 6.68 14.08 6.12
C GLU A 75 7.15 15.19 7.07
N ARG A 76 8.47 15.33 7.32
CA ARG A 76 9.01 16.39 8.18
C ARG A 76 8.68 17.82 7.68
N ARG A 77 8.45 17.98 6.37
CA ARG A 77 8.07 19.25 5.73
C ARG A 77 6.56 19.43 5.61
N ILE A 78 5.82 18.32 5.45
CA ILE A 78 4.37 18.32 5.25
C ILE A 78 3.64 18.44 6.61
N SER A 79 4.05 17.69 7.63
CA SER A 79 3.37 17.63 8.93
C SER A 79 3.15 19.00 9.59
N PRO A 80 4.13 19.92 9.65
CA PRO A 80 3.90 21.26 10.20
C PRO A 80 2.82 22.04 9.44
N GLN A 81 2.76 21.90 8.11
CA GLN A 81 1.72 22.52 7.29
C GLN A 81 0.36 21.92 7.62
N LEU A 82 0.23 20.60 7.69
CA LEU A 82 -1.06 19.94 7.96
C LEU A 82 -1.59 20.23 9.37
N LEU A 83 -0.70 20.32 10.37
CA LEU A 83 -1.05 20.79 11.71
C LEU A 83 -1.59 22.22 11.68
N ARG A 84 -0.95 23.10 10.89
CA ARG A 84 -1.39 24.48 10.75
C ARG A 84 -2.70 24.62 9.97
N VAL A 85 -2.91 23.80 8.94
CA VAL A 85 -4.20 23.69 8.23
C VAL A 85 -5.28 23.30 9.23
N ALA A 86 -5.08 22.21 9.96
CA ALA A 86 -6.05 21.73 10.95
C ALA A 86 -6.43 22.83 11.95
N GLU A 87 -5.45 23.55 12.49
CA GLU A 87 -5.69 24.66 13.41
C GLU A 87 -6.51 25.80 12.77
N LEU A 88 -6.12 26.24 11.56
CA LEU A 88 -6.75 27.37 10.86
C LEU A 88 -8.17 27.07 10.40
N THR A 89 -8.47 25.81 10.11
CA THR A 89 -9.79 25.37 9.63
C THR A 89 -10.62 24.72 10.74
N ALA A 90 -10.16 24.76 12.00
CA ALA A 90 -10.79 24.09 13.13
C ALA A 90 -11.05 22.57 12.91
N ALA A 91 -10.13 21.90 12.21
CA ALA A 91 -10.14 20.46 12.04
C ALA A 91 -9.40 19.75 13.20
N GLU A 92 -9.81 18.54 13.51
CA GLU A 92 -9.01 17.59 14.28
C GLU A 92 -8.13 16.77 13.32
N LEU A 93 -6.82 16.67 13.63
CA LEU A 93 -5.89 15.81 12.89
C LEU A 93 -5.84 14.42 13.54
N VAL A 94 -6.72 13.52 13.10
CA VAL A 94 -6.91 12.20 13.73
C VAL A 94 -5.93 11.15 13.19
N GLY A 95 -5.45 10.27 14.07
CA GLY A 95 -4.56 9.17 13.69
C GLY A 95 -3.17 9.60 13.23
N PHE A 96 -2.73 10.79 13.65
CA PHE A 96 -1.44 11.39 13.25
C PHE A 96 -0.23 10.48 13.52
N ASP A 97 -0.26 9.64 14.55
CA ASP A 97 0.82 8.67 14.82
C ASP A 97 1.03 7.64 13.70
N ASN A 98 0.01 7.41 12.87
CA ASN A 98 0.04 6.49 11.73
C ASN A 98 0.27 7.21 10.39
N ARG A 99 0.76 8.46 10.41
CA ARG A 99 0.95 9.27 9.20
C ARG A 99 2.01 8.71 8.24
N LEU A 100 2.98 7.96 8.76
CA LEU A 100 3.97 7.24 7.96
C LEU A 100 3.59 5.77 7.85
N LYS A 101 3.63 5.26 6.63
CA LYS A 101 3.48 3.82 6.39
C LYS A 101 4.70 3.09 6.96
N THR A 102 4.49 1.98 7.65
CA THR A 102 5.59 1.18 8.20
C THR A 102 6.35 0.46 7.08
N GLU A 103 7.64 0.21 7.30
CA GLU A 103 8.51 -0.50 6.36
C GLU A 103 7.90 -1.83 5.90
N GLY A 104 7.54 -2.70 6.84
CA GLY A 104 6.93 -4.01 6.51
C GLY A 104 5.63 -3.89 5.73
N SER A 105 4.82 -2.85 5.99
CA SER A 105 3.58 -2.63 5.23
C SER A 105 3.83 -2.12 3.82
N LEU A 106 4.87 -1.30 3.61
CA LEU A 106 5.23 -0.82 2.29
C LEU A 106 5.88 -1.94 1.46
N LYS A 107 6.87 -2.66 2.02
CA LYS A 107 7.53 -3.79 1.36
C LYS A 107 6.53 -4.84 0.90
N ARG A 108 5.60 -5.22 1.79
CA ARG A 108 4.49 -6.12 1.44
C ARG A 108 3.62 -5.57 0.30
N LYS A 109 3.21 -4.30 0.36
CA LYS A 109 2.39 -3.68 -0.70
C LYS A 109 3.11 -3.70 -2.05
N VAL A 110 4.39 -3.36 -2.08
CA VAL A 110 5.22 -3.36 -3.29
C VAL A 110 5.37 -4.78 -3.82
N ALA A 111 5.71 -5.74 -2.96
CA ALA A 111 5.86 -7.14 -3.35
C ALA A 111 4.55 -7.74 -3.91
N THR A 112 3.41 -7.42 -3.29
CA THR A 112 2.10 -7.83 -3.82
C THR A 112 1.85 -7.25 -5.21
N TRP A 113 2.14 -5.97 -5.44
CA TRP A 113 1.90 -5.35 -6.75
C TRP A 113 2.84 -5.85 -7.84
N LEU A 114 4.09 -6.16 -7.49
CA LEU A 114 5.03 -6.78 -8.43
C LEU A 114 4.60 -8.22 -8.79
N ASP A 115 4.09 -8.99 -7.83
CA ASP A 115 3.52 -10.33 -8.08
C ASP A 115 2.25 -10.28 -8.94
N GLU A 116 1.35 -9.33 -8.65
CA GLU A 116 0.09 -9.14 -9.40
C GLU A 116 0.29 -8.48 -10.77
N SER A 117 1.39 -7.76 -11.00
CA SER A 117 1.72 -7.05 -12.25
C SER A 117 3.19 -7.25 -12.65
N PRO A 118 3.58 -8.45 -13.11
CA PRO A 118 4.98 -8.79 -13.42
C PRO A 118 5.63 -7.95 -14.51
N GLU A 119 4.84 -7.18 -15.26
CA GLU A 119 5.32 -6.26 -16.30
C GLU A 119 5.80 -4.91 -15.75
N LYS A 120 5.46 -4.56 -14.51
CA LYS A 120 5.85 -3.29 -13.89
C LYS A 120 7.20 -3.40 -13.21
N SER A 121 8.00 -2.34 -13.31
CA SER A 121 9.21 -2.20 -12.50
C SER A 121 8.87 -1.77 -11.06
N VAL A 122 9.82 -1.95 -10.14
CA VAL A 122 9.68 -1.42 -8.76
C VAL A 122 9.47 0.09 -8.75
N ASP A 123 10.10 0.82 -9.67
CA ASP A 123 9.93 2.28 -9.80
C ASP A 123 8.52 2.66 -10.28
N ASP A 124 7.92 1.90 -11.19
CA ASP A 124 6.53 2.10 -11.63
C ASP A 124 5.56 1.88 -10.46
N VAL A 125 5.76 0.78 -9.72
CA VAL A 125 4.96 0.45 -8.53
C VAL A 125 5.08 1.54 -7.47
N LEU A 126 6.30 1.96 -7.13
CA LEU A 126 6.54 3.04 -6.16
C LEU A 126 5.99 4.39 -6.62
N GLY A 127 6.01 4.67 -7.92
CA GLY A 127 5.45 5.88 -8.53
C GLY A 127 3.93 6.00 -8.38
N GLU A 128 3.23 4.87 -8.23
CA GLU A 128 1.80 4.80 -7.99
C GLU A 128 1.42 4.89 -6.50
N ILE A 129 2.39 4.75 -5.58
CA ILE A 129 2.15 4.86 -4.14
C ILE A 129 2.02 6.32 -3.71
N ASN A 130 0.87 6.65 -3.14
CA ASN A 130 0.52 7.97 -2.63
C ASN A 130 0.23 7.99 -1.11
N ASP A 131 0.08 6.82 -0.49
CA ASP A 131 -0.33 6.65 0.91
C ASP A 131 0.85 6.35 1.85
N SER A 132 2.09 6.63 1.41
CA SER A 132 3.29 6.48 2.23
C SER A 132 3.40 7.56 3.31
N VAL A 133 2.89 8.76 3.00
CA VAL A 133 2.61 9.84 3.93
C VAL A 133 1.12 10.16 3.83
N ARG A 134 0.38 10.10 4.94
CA ARG A 134 -1.07 10.22 4.93
C ARG A 134 -1.60 10.95 6.16
N TYR A 135 -2.56 11.84 5.95
CA TYR A 135 -3.23 12.59 7.00
C TYR A 135 -4.74 12.39 6.93
N THR A 136 -5.41 12.59 8.06
CA THR A 136 -6.87 12.61 8.13
C THR A 136 -7.30 13.83 8.92
N LEU A 137 -7.99 14.74 8.24
CA LEU A 137 -8.61 15.91 8.85
C LEU A 137 -10.07 15.61 9.09
N GLN A 138 -10.55 15.94 10.29
CA GLN A 138 -11.90 15.65 10.74
C GLN A 138 -12.60 16.93 11.23
N TRP A 139 -13.86 17.12 10.83
CA TRP A 139 -14.72 18.19 11.30
C TRP A 139 -16.08 17.65 11.71
N GLU A 140 -16.76 18.31 12.63
CA GLU A 140 -18.19 18.08 12.86
C GLU A 140 -19.01 18.37 11.59
N ASP A 141 -20.18 17.75 11.47
CA ASP A 141 -21.00 17.78 10.26
C ASP A 141 -21.32 19.22 9.81
N GLU A 142 -21.60 20.14 10.74
CA GLU A 142 -21.92 21.54 10.44
C GLU A 142 -20.74 22.33 9.84
N GLY A 143 -19.51 21.97 10.21
CA GLY A 143 -18.30 22.66 9.76
C GLY A 143 -17.58 21.96 8.59
N TYR A 144 -17.99 20.74 8.25
CA TYR A 144 -17.27 19.88 7.30
C TYR A 144 -17.04 20.53 5.94
N THR A 145 -18.11 21.00 5.29
CA THR A 145 -18.01 21.48 3.90
C THR A 145 -17.15 22.73 3.77
N GLU A 146 -17.30 23.70 4.68
CA GLU A 146 -16.46 24.91 4.72
C GLU A 146 -15.01 24.55 5.08
N GLY A 147 -14.81 23.71 6.10
CA GLY A 147 -13.49 23.28 6.54
C GLY A 147 -12.69 22.55 5.46
N VAL A 148 -13.33 21.69 4.67
CA VAL A 148 -12.66 21.00 3.54
C VAL A 148 -12.28 21.97 2.44
N ALA A 149 -13.16 22.90 2.08
CA ALA A 149 -12.87 23.92 1.07
C ALA A 149 -11.68 24.79 1.50
N ASP A 150 -11.71 25.31 2.72
CA ASP A 150 -10.64 26.14 3.27
C ASP A 150 -9.32 25.37 3.39
N ALA A 151 -9.35 24.11 3.83
CA ALA A 151 -8.16 23.28 3.93
C ALA A 151 -7.52 23.04 2.55
N ALA A 152 -8.33 22.73 1.54
CA ALA A 152 -7.86 22.51 0.19
C ALA A 152 -7.29 23.80 -0.44
N ASP A 153 -7.93 24.95 -0.19
CA ASP A 153 -7.44 26.25 -0.64
C ASP A 153 -6.13 26.64 0.04
N LEU A 154 -5.97 26.40 1.35
CA LEU A 154 -4.72 26.63 2.08
C LEU A 154 -3.57 25.76 1.53
N LEU A 155 -3.81 24.46 1.34
CA LEU A 155 -2.82 23.55 0.77
C LEU A 155 -2.35 24.03 -0.61
N SER A 156 -3.29 24.45 -1.46
CA SER A 156 -3.00 24.99 -2.79
C SER A 156 -2.24 26.31 -2.73
N ALA A 157 -2.63 27.22 -1.84
CA ALA A 157 -1.96 28.50 -1.62
C ALA A 157 -0.50 28.31 -1.15
N TRP A 158 -0.24 27.26 -0.38
CA TRP A 158 1.11 26.86 0.02
C TRP A 158 1.83 25.97 -1.01
N ARG A 159 1.35 25.98 -2.26
CA ARG A 159 1.96 25.34 -3.44
C ARG A 159 1.98 23.82 -3.40
N ASN A 160 1.16 23.19 -2.55
CA ASN A 160 0.92 21.76 -2.68
C ASN A 160 0.01 21.54 -3.90
N ALA A 161 0.48 20.78 -4.87
CA ALA A 161 -0.24 20.58 -6.12
C ALA A 161 -1.27 19.44 -5.96
N PRO A 162 -2.57 19.66 -6.25
CA PRO A 162 -3.55 18.58 -6.22
C PRO A 162 -3.29 17.61 -7.39
N VAL A 163 -3.19 16.32 -7.09
CA VAL A 163 -2.98 15.23 -8.06
C VAL A 163 -4.25 14.42 -8.29
N ARG A 164 -4.98 14.14 -7.20
CA ARG A 164 -6.21 13.34 -7.24
C ARG A 164 -7.21 13.93 -6.26
N TRP A 165 -8.47 13.93 -6.66
CA TRP A 165 -9.61 14.28 -5.80
C TRP A 165 -10.73 13.28 -6.03
N SER A 166 -11.14 12.59 -4.98
CA SER A 166 -12.20 11.60 -5.00
C SER A 166 -13.22 11.95 -3.93
N ASN A 167 -14.29 12.61 -4.34
CA ASN A 167 -15.44 12.89 -3.50
C ASN A 167 -16.48 11.78 -3.66
N THR A 168 -16.78 11.06 -2.57
CA THR A 168 -17.73 9.95 -2.59
C THR A 168 -18.97 10.21 -1.74
N TRP A 169 -19.14 11.43 -1.22
CA TRP A 169 -20.35 11.84 -0.53
C TRP A 169 -21.59 11.67 -1.41
N GLY A 170 -22.69 11.22 -0.80
CA GLY A 170 -23.96 10.99 -1.51
C GLY A 170 -24.03 9.65 -2.27
N SER A 171 -22.93 8.90 -2.34
CA SER A 171 -22.93 7.57 -2.94
C SER A 171 -23.47 6.52 -1.97
N THR A 172 -24.77 6.23 -2.02
CA THR A 172 -25.45 5.31 -1.09
C THR A 172 -24.71 3.98 -0.91
N GLY A 173 -24.44 3.60 0.34
CA GLY A 173 -23.81 2.33 0.70
C GLY A 173 -22.34 2.20 0.26
N ARG A 174 -21.68 3.32 -0.05
CA ARG A 174 -20.25 3.34 -0.37
C ARG A 174 -19.50 4.20 0.64
N TYR A 175 -18.19 4.04 0.69
CA TYR A 175 -17.27 4.89 1.44
C TYR A 175 -17.67 6.36 1.33
N GLN A 176 -17.77 7.06 2.47
CA GLN A 176 -18.23 8.45 2.57
C GLN A 176 -17.08 9.35 3.03
N ALA A 177 -16.39 10.00 2.10
CA ALA A 177 -15.35 10.98 2.43
C ALA A 177 -14.95 11.78 1.18
N VAL A 178 -14.05 12.74 1.37
CA VAL A 178 -13.16 13.16 0.28
C VAL A 178 -11.78 12.55 0.53
N ASN A 179 -11.29 11.76 -0.43
CA ASN A 179 -9.89 11.32 -0.46
C ASN A 179 -9.14 12.11 -1.54
N SER A 180 -8.03 12.72 -1.16
CA SER A 180 -7.21 13.55 -2.04
C SER A 180 -5.74 13.19 -1.99
N THR A 181 -5.05 13.33 -3.12
CA THR A 181 -3.59 13.20 -3.21
C THR A 181 -2.99 14.53 -3.65
N TRP A 182 -1.88 14.88 -3.01
CA TRP A 182 -1.17 16.13 -3.20
C TRP A 182 0.32 15.87 -3.43
N ARG A 183 1.03 16.81 -4.06
CA ARG A 183 2.50 16.80 -4.13
C ARG A 183 3.05 18.01 -3.41
N GLU A 184 3.97 17.75 -2.48
CA GLU A 184 4.67 18.82 -1.77
C GLU A 184 5.66 19.55 -2.69
N PRO A 185 5.85 20.87 -2.54
CA PRO A 185 6.51 21.69 -3.56
C PRO A 185 8.03 21.53 -3.69
N ALA A 186 8.73 20.98 -2.69
CA ALA A 186 10.19 20.99 -2.66
C ALA A 186 10.83 19.74 -3.29
N ALA A 187 10.32 18.53 -3.04
CA ALA A 187 10.80 17.28 -3.66
C ALA A 187 9.70 16.57 -4.47
N GLY A 188 8.46 17.08 -4.48
CA GLY A 188 7.37 16.51 -5.28
C GLY A 188 6.83 15.18 -4.75
N HIS A 189 7.16 14.78 -3.50
CA HIS A 189 6.69 13.54 -2.90
C HIS A 189 5.16 13.56 -2.78
N PRO A 190 4.45 12.51 -3.24
CA PRO A 190 3.01 12.45 -3.12
C PRO A 190 2.60 12.13 -1.68
N TYR A 191 1.54 12.76 -1.20
CA TYR A 191 0.93 12.44 0.09
C TYR A 191 -0.60 12.49 0.01
N GLU A 192 -1.25 11.69 0.85
CA GLU A 192 -2.70 11.61 0.91
C GLU A 192 -3.25 12.50 2.03
N VAL A 193 -4.36 13.19 1.76
CA VAL A 193 -5.19 13.84 2.77
C VAL A 193 -6.61 13.33 2.62
N GLN A 194 -7.12 12.70 3.67
CA GLN A 194 -8.51 12.30 3.77
C GLN A 194 -9.27 13.33 4.62
N PHE A 195 -10.47 13.65 4.18
CA PHE A 195 -11.37 14.56 4.87
C PHE A 195 -12.61 13.81 5.33
N HIS A 196 -12.86 13.83 6.63
CA HIS A 196 -13.92 13.06 7.27
C HIS A 196 -14.76 13.89 8.24
N THR A 197 -15.94 13.36 8.55
CA THR A 197 -16.69 13.64 9.77
C THR A 197 -16.44 12.54 10.81
N PRO A 198 -16.75 12.74 12.11
CA PRO A 198 -16.63 11.68 13.11
C PRO A 198 -17.37 10.40 12.70
N ALA A 199 -18.60 10.53 12.19
CA ALA A 199 -19.43 9.39 11.77
C ALA A 199 -18.81 8.64 10.59
N SER A 200 -18.36 9.36 9.55
CA SER A 200 -17.73 8.72 8.39
C SER A 200 -16.37 8.09 8.72
N ARG A 201 -15.59 8.69 9.63
CA ARG A 201 -14.31 8.13 10.10
C ARG A 201 -14.51 6.86 10.92
N ALA A 202 -15.53 6.84 11.77
CA ALA A 202 -15.91 5.68 12.55
C ALA A 202 -16.37 4.54 11.62
N ALA A 203 -17.23 4.84 10.64
CA ALA A 203 -17.63 3.90 9.61
C ALA A 203 -16.41 3.33 8.86
N ALA A 204 -15.49 4.19 8.40
CA ALA A 204 -14.26 3.76 7.73
C ALA A 204 -13.39 2.81 8.58
N THR A 205 -13.27 3.08 9.88
CA THR A 205 -12.55 2.17 10.81
C THR A 205 -13.23 0.82 10.90
N LEU A 206 -14.55 0.82 11.08
CA LEU A 206 -15.35 -0.39 11.26
C LEU A 206 -15.34 -1.26 9.99
N THR A 207 -15.38 -0.63 8.81
CA THR A 207 -15.40 -1.34 7.53
C THR A 207 -14.02 -1.77 7.07
N HIS A 208 -12.92 -1.20 7.60
CA HIS A 208 -11.57 -1.51 7.13
C HIS A 208 -11.24 -3.01 7.10
N PRO A 209 -11.44 -3.80 8.19
CA PRO A 209 -11.19 -5.24 8.13
C PRO A 209 -12.11 -5.98 7.14
N LEU A 210 -13.35 -5.51 6.95
CA LEU A 210 -14.29 -6.10 5.98
C LEU A 210 -13.80 -5.89 4.55
N TYR A 211 -13.32 -4.68 4.25
CA TYR A 211 -12.72 -4.34 2.97
C TYR A 211 -11.42 -5.13 2.72
N GLU A 212 -10.59 -5.31 3.75
CA GLU A 212 -9.37 -6.10 3.66
C GLU A 212 -9.66 -7.57 3.35
N GLU A 213 -10.67 -8.16 3.99
CA GLU A 213 -11.11 -9.52 3.67
C GLU A 213 -11.72 -9.60 2.26
N GLU A 214 -12.57 -8.64 1.88
CA GLU A 214 -13.28 -8.65 0.58
C GLU A 214 -12.30 -8.70 -0.60
N ARG A 215 -11.21 -7.94 -0.53
CA ARG A 215 -10.25 -7.81 -1.64
C ARG A 215 -9.26 -8.97 -1.76
N LEU A 216 -9.24 -9.93 -0.83
CA LEU A 216 -8.33 -11.06 -0.93
C LEU A 216 -8.73 -11.97 -2.10
N PRO A 217 -7.78 -12.41 -2.95
CA PRO A 217 -8.05 -13.36 -4.01
C PRO A 217 -8.64 -14.70 -3.51
N SER A 218 -8.38 -15.03 -2.24
CA SER A 218 -8.89 -16.24 -1.57
C SER A 218 -10.35 -16.13 -1.10
N THR A 219 -10.93 -14.93 -1.09
CA THR A 219 -12.29 -14.71 -0.58
C THR A 219 -13.32 -15.17 -1.61
N SER A 220 -14.28 -16.01 -1.20
CA SER A 220 -15.29 -16.54 -2.12
C SER A 220 -16.24 -15.42 -2.60
N PRO A 221 -16.84 -15.56 -3.80
CA PRO A 221 -17.80 -14.56 -4.30
C PRO A 221 -18.98 -14.30 -3.35
N GLU A 222 -19.49 -15.34 -2.68
CA GLU A 222 -20.57 -15.26 -1.71
C GLU A 222 -20.14 -14.46 -0.48
N ARG A 223 -18.96 -14.77 0.07
CA ARG A 223 -18.41 -14.04 1.22
C ARG A 223 -18.12 -12.58 0.87
N ALA A 224 -17.58 -12.32 -0.31
CA ALA A 224 -17.36 -10.96 -0.79
C ALA A 224 -18.69 -10.18 -0.93
N ALA A 225 -19.78 -10.84 -1.34
CA ALA A 225 -21.10 -10.22 -1.40
C ALA A 225 -21.64 -9.87 -0.01
N GLU A 226 -21.52 -10.77 0.97
CA GLU A 226 -21.88 -10.50 2.37
C GLU A 226 -21.08 -9.31 2.94
N LEU A 227 -19.77 -9.27 2.71
CA LEU A 227 -18.89 -8.19 3.16
C LEU A 227 -19.29 -6.85 2.54
N ARG A 228 -19.65 -6.84 1.24
CA ARG A 228 -20.17 -5.63 0.59
C ARG A 228 -21.48 -5.16 1.18
N GLU A 229 -22.40 -6.07 1.48
CA GLU A 229 -23.68 -5.71 2.10
C GLU A 229 -23.46 -5.10 3.49
N GLN A 230 -22.60 -5.70 4.30
CA GLN A 230 -22.24 -5.16 5.63
C GLN A 230 -21.63 -3.76 5.53
N GLN A 231 -20.66 -3.56 4.62
CA GLN A 231 -20.06 -2.26 4.38
C GLN A 231 -21.11 -1.24 3.91
N ALA A 232 -22.02 -1.64 3.03
CA ALA A 232 -23.08 -0.77 2.52
C ALA A 232 -24.07 -0.35 3.60
N LEU A 233 -24.42 -1.25 4.53
CA LEU A 233 -25.25 -0.91 5.68
C LEU A 233 -24.55 0.10 6.61
N ILE A 234 -23.27 -0.11 6.90
CA ILE A 234 -22.49 0.78 7.77
C ILE A 234 -22.36 2.18 7.16
N PHE A 235 -21.93 2.27 5.90
CA PHE A 235 -21.79 3.56 5.23
C PHE A 235 -23.13 4.22 4.88
N GLY A 236 -24.18 3.42 4.63
CA GLY A 236 -25.53 3.94 4.38
C GLY A 236 -26.15 4.64 5.60
N ALA A 237 -25.63 4.40 6.80
CA ALA A 237 -26.04 5.07 8.03
C ALA A 237 -25.27 6.36 8.32
N VAL A 238 -24.24 6.69 7.54
CA VAL A 238 -23.44 7.91 7.72
C VAL A 238 -24.24 9.13 7.24
N PRO A 239 -24.47 10.14 8.10
CA PRO A 239 -25.07 11.40 7.66
C PRO A 239 -24.20 12.07 6.60
N VAL A 240 -24.83 12.61 5.55
CA VAL A 240 -24.14 13.39 4.52
C VAL A 240 -24.17 14.87 4.94
N PRO A 241 -23.01 15.50 5.19
CA PRO A 241 -22.97 16.92 5.56
C PRO A 241 -23.54 17.81 4.46
N GLU A 242 -24.13 18.94 4.85
CA GLU A 242 -24.75 19.85 3.90
C GLU A 242 -23.72 20.34 2.86
N GLY A 243 -24.01 20.08 1.59
CA GLY A 243 -23.16 20.53 0.48
C GLY A 243 -21.91 19.69 0.22
N ALA A 244 -21.65 18.63 0.99
CA ALA A 244 -20.45 17.80 0.83
C ALA A 244 -20.34 17.17 -0.56
N GLU A 245 -21.46 16.81 -1.19
CA GLU A 245 -21.52 16.27 -2.56
C GLU A 245 -20.98 17.23 -3.63
N ARG A 246 -20.96 18.54 -3.35
CA ARG A 246 -20.50 19.58 -4.28
C ARG A 246 -19.02 19.94 -4.14
N LEU A 247 -18.32 19.37 -3.15
CA LEU A 247 -16.91 19.64 -2.93
C LEU A 247 -16.08 19.18 -4.14
N ALA A 248 -15.26 20.09 -4.65
CA ALA A 248 -14.39 19.89 -5.81
C ALA A 248 -12.94 20.24 -5.47
N ALA A 249 -12.01 19.74 -6.28
CA ALA A 249 -10.60 20.04 -6.12
C ALA A 249 -10.32 21.55 -6.29
N PRO A 250 -9.35 22.11 -5.54
CA PRO A 250 -8.95 23.50 -5.70
C PRO A 250 -8.25 23.73 -7.04
N GLY A 251 -8.32 24.96 -7.55
CA GLY A 251 -7.96 25.29 -8.93
C GLY A 251 -9.04 24.96 -9.96
N VAL A 252 -10.14 24.32 -9.52
CA VAL A 252 -11.42 24.25 -10.24
C VAL A 252 -12.38 25.30 -9.63
N SER A 253 -11.92 26.52 -9.42
CA SER A 253 -12.76 27.59 -8.86
C SER A 253 -13.57 28.27 -9.97
N SER A 254 -14.89 28.31 -9.79
CA SER A 254 -15.63 29.54 -10.13
C SER A 254 -15.25 30.62 -9.07
N PRO A 255 -15.26 31.92 -9.41
CA PRO A 255 -14.30 32.88 -8.88
C PRO A 255 -14.76 33.53 -7.56
N ALA A 256 -13.93 33.45 -6.52
CA ALA A 256 -13.82 34.49 -5.48
C ALA A 256 -12.59 34.23 -4.60
N THR A 257 -11.49 34.91 -4.88
CA THR A 257 -10.26 34.87 -4.06
C THR A 257 -10.38 35.76 -2.84
N ARG A 258 -10.23 35.17 -1.63
CA ARG A 258 -9.81 35.91 -0.42
C ARG A 258 -8.28 35.87 -0.30
N PRO A 259 -7.61 36.92 0.23
CA PRO A 259 -6.16 36.90 0.45
C PRO A 259 -5.78 35.95 1.60
N VAL A 260 -4.80 35.07 1.37
CA VAL A 260 -4.29 34.09 2.35
C VAL A 260 -3.00 34.62 2.99
N PRO A 261 -2.86 34.61 4.34
CA PRO A 261 -1.60 34.90 5.02
C PRO A 261 -0.59 33.75 4.85
N MET A 262 0.65 34.08 4.48
CA MET A 262 1.77 33.11 4.46
C MET A 262 2.30 32.89 5.87
N PRO A 263 2.61 31.64 6.29
CA PRO A 263 3.36 31.40 7.52
C PRO A 263 4.80 31.92 7.36
N VAL A 264 5.27 32.67 8.36
CA VAL A 264 6.63 33.20 8.43
C VAL A 264 7.57 32.18 9.08
N GLY A 265 8.66 31.85 8.35
CA GLY A 265 9.94 31.38 8.90
C GLY A 265 10.02 29.94 9.36
#